data_AF-A0A4Q9FIU2-F1
#
_entry.id   AF-A0A4Q9FIU2-F1
#
_cell.length_a   1.000
_cell.length_b   1.000
_cell.length_c   1.000
_cell.angle_alpha   90.00
_cell.angle_beta   90.00
_cell.angle_gamma   90.00
#
_symmetry.space_group_name_H-M   'P 1'
#
loop_
_entity.id
_entity.type
_entity.pdbx_description
1 polymer ?
#
loop_
_entity_poly.entity_id
_entity_poly.type
_entity_poly.pdbx_seq_one_letter_code
_entity_poly.pdbx_strand_id
1 'polypeptide(L)'
;MFITLNILLISVLAIILYQDMMRRTIHAILPLGVLLVSIAINLISNNYSLYQALYNLCFIAINILGITLYFSLKYKTLVNPIDSFIGMGDIAFFIAITPLFNLKPFILFFIIGLLFSLLVHCALHLFRKTKTIPLAGYLSLFLAITIIADNILEVNITL
;
A
#
# COMPACT_ATOMS: atom_id res chain seq x y z
N MET A 1 -3.65 -14.83 19.31
CA MET A 1 -4.30 -13.51 19.09
C MET A 1 -3.61 -12.72 17.98
N PHE A 2 -2.28 -12.65 17.92
CA PHE A 2 -1.55 -12.05 16.79
C PHE A 2 -1.75 -12.78 15.45
N ILE A 3 -1.56 -14.10 15.44
CA ILE A 3 -1.69 -14.92 14.23
C ILE A 3 -3.10 -14.82 13.61
N THR A 4 -4.15 -14.78 14.44
CA THR A 4 -5.54 -14.63 13.99
C THR A 4 -5.80 -13.28 13.30
N LEU A 5 -5.15 -12.21 13.76
CA LEU A 5 -5.25 -10.89 13.10
C LEU A 5 -4.45 -10.83 11.80
N ASN A 6 -3.29 -11.49 11.74
CA ASN A 6 -2.50 -11.60 10.50
C ASN A 6 -3.27 -12.37 9.42
N ILE A 7 -3.94 -13.47 9.78
CA ILE A 7 -4.78 -14.24 8.86
C ILE A 7 -5.95 -13.37 8.35
N LEU A 8 -6.58 -12.59 9.24
CA LEU A 8 -7.65 -11.68 8.86
C LEU A 8 -7.14 -10.57 7.93
N LEU A 9 -5.98 -9.98 8.20
CA LEU A 9 -5.36 -8.98 7.32
C LEU A 9 -5.03 -9.57 5.94
N ILE A 10 -4.42 -10.76 5.88
CA ILE A 10 -4.14 -11.47 4.63
C ILE A 10 -5.42 -11.72 3.83
N SER A 11 -6.51 -12.10 4.49
CA SER A 11 -7.80 -12.31 3.82
C SER A 11 -8.35 -11.03 3.21
N VAL A 12 -8.25 -9.88 3.90
CA VAL A 12 -8.67 -8.58 3.38
C VAL A 12 -7.78 -8.14 2.21
N LEU A 13 -6.47 -8.37 2.28
CA LEU A 13 -5.53 -8.10 1.19
C LEU A 13 -5.83 -8.95 -0.04
N ALA A 14 -6.16 -10.23 0.12
CA ALA A 14 -6.56 -11.10 -0.98
C ALA A 14 -7.86 -10.61 -1.65
N ILE A 15 -8.81 -10.09 -0.86
CA ILE A 15 -10.04 -9.46 -1.40
C ILE A 15 -9.71 -8.17 -2.15
N ILE A 16 -8.79 -7.34 -1.66
CA ILE A 16 -8.30 -6.13 -2.37
C ILE A 16 -7.68 -6.52 -3.70
N LEU A 17 -6.80 -7.52 -3.70
CA LEU A 17 -6.16 -8.03 -4.91
C LEU A 17 -7.19 -8.51 -5.93
N TYR A 18 -8.15 -9.33 -5.49
CA TYR A 18 -9.21 -9.82 -6.36
C TYR A 18 -10.08 -8.69 -6.93
N GLN A 19 -10.44 -7.70 -6.10
CA GLN A 19 -11.26 -6.58 -6.54
C GLN A 19 -10.51 -5.61 -7.45
N ASP A 20 -9.24 -5.33 -7.18
CA ASP A 20 -8.42 -4.44 -8.00
C ASP A 20 -8.14 -5.07 -9.38
N MET A 21 -7.93 -6.39 -9.42
CA MET A 21 -7.77 -7.14 -10.68
C MET A 21 -9.07 -7.27 -11.48
N MET A 22 -10.23 -7.43 -10.82
CA MET A 22 -11.48 -7.75 -11.52
C MET A 22 -12.35 -6.52 -11.81
N ARG A 23 -12.43 -5.54 -10.91
CA ARG A 23 -13.38 -4.41 -11.01
C ARG A 23 -12.71 -3.06 -11.22
N ARG A 24 -11.39 -2.92 -11.08
CA ARG A 24 -10.62 -1.66 -11.26
C ARG A 24 -11.19 -0.45 -10.51
N THR A 25 -12.04 -0.70 -9.52
CA THR A 25 -12.66 0.29 -8.64
C THR A 25 -12.55 -0.26 -7.25
N ILE A 26 -11.53 0.18 -6.53
CA ILE A 26 -11.38 -0.12 -5.12
C ILE A 26 -12.47 0.67 -4.40
N HIS A 27 -13.48 -0.01 -3.86
CA HIS A 27 -14.41 0.65 -2.96
C HIS A 27 -13.63 1.06 -1.71
N ALA A 28 -13.70 2.35 -1.34
CA ALA A 28 -12.94 2.95 -0.23
C ALA A 28 -13.10 2.22 1.13
N ILE A 29 -14.12 1.36 1.24
CA ILE A 29 -14.42 0.53 2.40
C ILE A 29 -13.34 -0.53 2.69
N LEU A 30 -12.62 -1.03 1.67
CA LEU A 30 -11.61 -2.09 1.86
C LEU A 30 -10.28 -1.57 2.41
N PRO A 31 -9.71 -0.47 1.89
CA PRO A 31 -8.59 0.20 2.55
C PRO A 31 -8.94 0.63 3.98
N LEU A 32 -10.19 1.07 4.23
CA LEU A 32 -10.66 1.39 5.58
C LEU A 32 -10.62 0.15 6.50
N GLY A 33 -11.01 -1.02 6.00
CA GLY A 33 -10.88 -2.29 6.72
C GLY A 33 -9.44 -2.65 7.07
N VAL A 34 -8.50 -2.51 6.12
CA VAL A 34 -7.06 -2.72 6.37
C VAL A 34 -6.53 -1.75 7.42
N LEU A 35 -6.98 -0.49 7.40
CA LEU A 35 -6.59 0.53 8.36
C LEU A 35 -7.04 0.16 9.78
N LEU A 36 -8.31 -0.25 9.94
CA LEU A 36 -8.85 -0.66 11.23
C LEU A 36 -8.15 -1.90 11.79
N VAL A 37 -7.87 -2.90 10.94
CA VAL A 37 -7.16 -4.12 11.35
C VAL A 37 -5.70 -3.80 11.70
N SER A 38 -5.05 -2.94 10.93
CA SER A 38 -3.69 -2.47 11.22
C SER A 38 -3.62 -1.74 12.56
N ILE A 39 -4.57 -0.85 12.86
CA ILE A 39 -4.68 -0.18 14.18
C ILE A 39 -4.95 -1.20 15.29
N ALA A 40 -5.80 -2.20 15.06
CA ALA A 40 -6.11 -3.22 16.07
C ALA A 40 -4.89 -4.08 16.43
N ILE A 41 -4.14 -4.56 15.42
CA ILE A 41 -2.86 -5.28 15.62
C ILE A 41 -1.92 -4.42 16.45
N ASN A 42 -1.86 -3.14 16.10
CA ASN A 42 -0.95 -2.19 16.69
C ASN A 42 -1.24 -1.92 18.19
N LEU A 43 -2.50 -1.68 18.54
CA LEU A 43 -2.94 -1.49 19.94
C LEU A 43 -2.63 -2.72 20.81
N ILE A 44 -2.69 -3.92 20.23
CA ILE A 44 -2.41 -5.18 20.94
C ILE A 44 -0.89 -5.41 21.07
N SER A 45 -0.08 -4.84 20.20
CA SER A 45 1.39 -4.99 20.19
C SER A 45 2.11 -4.17 21.25
N ASN A 46 1.43 -3.14 21.80
CA ASN A 46 1.97 -2.16 22.73
C ASN A 46 3.31 -1.51 22.31
N ASN A 47 3.66 -1.62 21.02
CA ASN A 47 4.91 -1.15 20.43
C ASN A 47 4.75 0.20 19.71
N TYR A 48 3.69 0.97 20.03
CA TYR A 48 3.36 2.14 19.23
C TYR A 48 3.85 3.46 19.77
N SER A 49 4.41 4.25 18.84
CA SER A 49 4.39 5.69 18.93
C SER A 49 3.52 6.25 17.80
N LEU A 50 2.50 7.05 18.14
CA LEU A 50 1.69 7.82 17.17
C LEU A 50 2.57 8.63 16.20
N TYR A 51 3.76 9.01 16.66
CA TYR A 51 4.77 9.71 15.89
C TYR A 51 5.20 8.92 14.64
N GLN A 52 5.34 7.58 14.69
CA GLN A 52 5.74 6.78 13.52
C GLN A 52 4.68 6.80 12.41
N ALA A 53 3.40 6.70 12.76
CA ALA A 53 2.29 6.83 11.81
C ALA A 53 2.32 8.19 11.11
N LEU A 54 2.55 9.25 11.91
CA LEU A 54 2.62 10.62 11.44
C LEU A 54 3.81 10.84 10.50
N TYR A 55 4.96 10.23 10.80
CA TYR A 55 6.12 10.25 9.91
C TYR A 55 5.87 9.52 8.58
N ASN A 56 5.20 8.36 8.60
CA ASN A 56 4.83 7.63 7.38
C ASN A 56 3.84 8.44 6.52
N LEU A 57 2.83 9.05 7.15
CA LEU A 57 1.89 9.95 6.47
C LEU A 57 2.60 11.17 5.88
N CYS A 58 3.53 11.77 6.61
CA CYS A 58 4.33 12.89 6.12
C CYS A 58 5.19 12.48 4.91
N PHE A 59 5.79 11.29 4.95
CA PHE A 59 6.53 10.73 3.82
C PHE A 59 5.65 10.55 2.57
N ILE A 60 4.44 10.00 2.73
CA ILE A 60 3.48 9.87 1.61
C ILE A 60 3.11 11.26 1.07
N ALA A 61 2.80 12.20 1.96
CA ALA A 61 2.42 13.57 1.58
C ALA A 61 3.53 14.28 0.79
N ILE A 62 4.79 14.13 1.20
CA ILE A 62 5.95 14.67 0.47
C ILE A 62 6.06 14.04 -0.92
N ASN A 63 5.87 12.72 -1.05
CA ASN A 63 5.90 12.06 -2.36
C ASN A 63 4.78 12.56 -3.29
N ILE A 64 3.55 12.67 -2.78
CA ILE A 64 2.41 13.19 -3.56
C ILE A 64 2.65 14.65 -3.95
N LEU A 65 3.14 15.48 -3.03
CA LEU A 65 3.50 16.87 -3.32
C LEU A 65 4.58 16.96 -4.39
N GLY A 66 5.64 16.15 -4.29
CA GLY A 66 6.71 16.10 -5.30
C GLY A 66 6.20 15.75 -6.70
N ILE A 67 5.31 14.75 -6.81
CA ILE A 67 4.69 14.37 -8.09
C ILE A 67 3.78 15.51 -8.59
N THR A 68 2.95 16.08 -7.72
CA THR A 68 2.04 17.19 -8.06
C THR A 68 2.82 18.39 -8.57
N LEU A 69 3.90 18.75 -7.90
CA LEU A 69 4.75 19.88 -8.27
C LEU A 69 5.47 19.60 -9.60
N TYR A 70 5.98 18.39 -9.80
CA TYR A 70 6.59 17.97 -11.07
C TYR A 70 5.62 18.09 -12.25
N PHE A 71 4.41 17.55 -12.13
CA PHE A 71 3.39 17.65 -13.18
C PHE A 71 2.90 19.09 -13.38
N SER A 72 2.71 19.83 -12.29
CA SER A 72 2.30 21.24 -12.35
C SER A 72 3.33 22.11 -13.08
N LEU A 73 4.62 21.88 -12.85
CA LEU A 73 5.69 22.59 -13.56
C LEU A 73 5.78 22.16 -15.03
N LYS A 74 5.65 20.86 -15.30
CA LYS A 74 5.79 20.30 -16.65
C LYS A 74 4.63 20.67 -17.58
N TYR A 75 3.40 20.69 -17.05
CA TYR A 75 2.19 20.93 -17.84
C TYR A 75 1.60 22.34 -17.66
N LYS A 76 2.24 23.20 -16.84
CA LYS A 76 1.82 24.59 -16.52
C LYS A 76 0.34 24.74 -16.12
N THR A 77 -0.26 23.65 -15.66
CA THR A 77 -1.66 23.56 -15.27
C THR A 77 -1.70 22.80 -13.96
N LEU A 78 -2.58 23.22 -13.04
CA LEU A 78 -2.85 22.51 -11.79
C LEU A 78 -3.67 21.26 -12.11
N VAL A 79 -3.04 20.28 -12.77
CA VAL A 79 -3.63 18.96 -12.97
C VAL A 79 -3.47 18.22 -11.67
N ASN A 80 -4.58 17.77 -11.09
CA ASN A 80 -4.56 16.95 -9.89
C ASN A 80 -4.05 15.54 -10.27
N PRO A 81 -2.79 15.17 -9.96
CA PRO A 81 -2.24 13.88 -10.40
C PRO A 81 -2.91 12.70 -9.69
N ILE A 82 -3.59 12.99 -8.58
CA ILE A 82 -4.32 12.03 -7.76
C ILE A 82 -5.46 11.38 -8.58
N ASP A 83 -6.28 12.19 -9.25
CA ASP A 83 -7.40 11.68 -10.05
C ASP A 83 -6.97 11.14 -11.42
N SER A 84 -5.85 11.63 -11.95
CA SER A 84 -5.44 11.35 -13.34
C SER A 84 -4.40 10.23 -13.48
N PHE A 85 -3.52 10.03 -12.50
CA PHE A 85 -2.39 9.09 -12.61
C PHE A 85 -2.27 8.10 -11.46
N ILE A 86 -2.57 8.51 -10.23
CA ILE A 86 -2.33 7.68 -9.04
C ILE A 86 -3.58 6.89 -8.64
N GLY A 87 -4.79 7.40 -8.86
CA GLY A 87 -6.01 6.74 -8.44
C GLY A 87 -6.22 6.83 -6.92
N MET A 88 -7.44 7.22 -6.52
CA MET A 88 -7.79 7.43 -5.10
C MET A 88 -7.59 6.16 -4.23
N GLY A 89 -7.75 4.98 -4.84
CA GLY A 89 -7.61 3.69 -4.16
C GLY A 89 -6.18 3.35 -3.75
N ASP A 90 -5.18 3.73 -4.55
CA ASP A 90 -3.77 3.45 -4.25
C ASP A 90 -3.28 4.29 -3.06
N ILE A 91 -3.69 5.55 -3.00
CA ILE A 91 -3.42 6.44 -1.86
C ILE A 91 -4.10 5.90 -0.60
N ALA A 92 -5.37 5.49 -0.70
CA ALA A 92 -6.08 4.92 0.43
C ALA A 92 -5.39 3.65 0.95
N PHE A 93 -4.86 2.80 0.06
CA PHE A 93 -4.07 1.63 0.44
C PHE A 93 -2.78 2.02 1.17
N PHE A 94 -2.01 2.98 0.66
CA PHE A 94 -0.80 3.45 1.34
C PHE A 94 -1.09 4.01 2.73
N ILE A 95 -2.18 4.77 2.89
CA ILE A 95 -2.63 5.27 4.18
C ILE A 95 -2.99 4.10 5.11
N ALA A 96 -3.71 3.10 4.61
CA ALA A 96 -4.15 1.96 5.40
C ALA A 96 -3.01 1.12 5.99
N ILE A 97 -1.86 1.05 5.30
CA ILE A 97 -0.69 0.29 5.75
C ILE A 97 0.27 1.11 6.63
N THR A 98 0.09 2.44 6.73
CA THR A 98 0.93 3.29 7.59
C THR A 98 1.02 2.86 9.06
N PRO A 99 -0.03 2.34 9.72
CA PRO A 99 0.08 1.94 11.12
C PRO A 99 0.78 0.59 11.31
N LEU A 100 1.05 -0.12 10.21
CA LEU A 100 1.63 -1.46 10.23
C LEU A 100 3.17 -1.44 10.22
N PHE A 101 3.81 -0.31 9.87
CA PHE A 101 5.26 -0.24 9.67
C PHE A 101 5.91 0.92 10.41
N ASN A 102 7.16 0.71 10.83
CA ASN A 102 8.09 1.78 11.17
C ASN A 102 8.58 2.52 9.91
N LEU A 103 9.10 3.75 10.06
CA LEU A 103 9.48 4.59 8.90
C LEU A 103 10.52 3.92 7.97
N LYS A 104 11.54 3.27 8.53
CA LYS A 104 12.56 2.58 7.73
C LYS A 104 11.98 1.41 6.90
N PRO A 105 11.29 0.42 7.50
CA PRO A 105 10.68 -0.66 6.74
C PRO A 105 9.57 -0.16 5.81
N PHE A 106 8.86 0.92 6.17
CA PHE A 106 7.87 1.55 5.30
C PHE A 106 8.50 2.09 4.01
N ILE A 107 9.63 2.80 4.10
CA ILE A 107 10.34 3.32 2.92
C ILE A 107 10.86 2.18 2.05
N LEU A 108 11.43 1.14 2.65
CA LEU A 108 11.91 -0.04 1.91
C LEU A 108 10.76 -0.76 1.21
N PHE A 109 9.65 -0.99 1.91
CA PHE A 109 8.43 -1.56 1.35
C PHE A 109 7.90 -0.71 0.19
N PHE A 110 7.88 0.61 0.35
CA PHE A 110 7.43 1.53 -0.69
C PHE A 110 8.29 1.40 -1.96
N ILE A 111 9.62 1.50 -1.85
CA ILE A 111 10.51 1.44 -3.01
C ILE A 111 10.50 0.06 -3.67
N ILE A 112 10.67 -1.01 -2.89
CA ILE A 112 10.72 -2.38 -3.41
C ILE A 112 9.35 -2.80 -3.96
N GLY A 113 8.27 -2.43 -3.27
CA GLY A 113 6.90 -2.71 -3.69
C GLY A 113 6.54 -2.00 -5.00
N LEU A 114 6.98 -0.75 -5.19
CA LEU A 114 6.81 -0.04 -6.46
C LEU A 114 7.60 -0.71 -7.59
N LEU A 115 8.85 -1.10 -7.36
CA LEU A 115 9.66 -1.83 -8.34
C LEU A 115 9.02 -3.19 -8.68
N PHE A 116 8.55 -3.93 -7.67
CA PHE A 116 7.87 -5.20 -7.85
C PHE A 116 6.58 -5.04 -8.66
N SER A 117 5.76 -4.05 -8.33
CA SER A 117 4.54 -3.73 -9.09
C SER A 117 4.84 -3.42 -10.55
N LEU A 118 5.91 -2.66 -10.82
CA LEU A 118 6.33 -2.32 -12.17
C LEU A 118 6.82 -3.56 -12.95
N LEU A 119 7.61 -4.43 -12.30
CA LEU A 119 8.08 -5.68 -12.89
C LEU A 119 6.91 -6.63 -13.21
N VAL A 120 5.99 -6.82 -12.26
CA VAL A 120 4.81 -7.67 -12.43
C VAL A 120 3.89 -7.10 -13.52
N HIS A 121 3.68 -5.78 -13.55
CA HIS A 121 2.90 -5.15 -14.59
C HIS A 121 3.56 -5.32 -15.97
N CYS A 122 4.88 -5.15 -16.08
CA CYS A 122 5.60 -5.34 -17.34
C CYS A 122 5.49 -6.80 -17.83
N ALA A 123 5.67 -7.76 -16.94
CA ALA A 123 5.50 -9.19 -17.24
C ALA A 123 4.08 -9.52 -17.69
N LEU A 124 3.06 -8.97 -17.03
CA LEU A 124 1.65 -9.21 -17.38
C LEU A 124 1.18 -8.42 -18.60
N HIS A 125 1.76 -7.26 -18.88
CA HIS A 125 1.49 -6.47 -20.09
C HIS A 125 1.85 -7.25 -21.35
N LEU A 126 2.83 -8.16 -21.27
CA LEU A 126 3.17 -9.09 -22.35
C LEU A 126 2.01 -10.06 -22.68
N PHE A 127 1.15 -10.37 -21.69
CA PHE A 127 0.04 -11.32 -21.83
C PHE A 127 -1.34 -10.65 -21.92
N ARG A 128 -1.54 -9.43 -21.40
CA ARG A 128 -2.84 -8.73 -21.41
C ARG A 128 -2.65 -7.24 -21.72
N LYS A 129 -3.31 -6.77 -22.79
CA LYS A 129 -3.42 -5.33 -23.15
C LYS A 129 -4.36 -4.60 -22.19
N THR A 130 -3.95 -4.39 -20.94
CA THR A 130 -4.71 -3.62 -19.96
C THR A 130 -4.16 -2.21 -19.82
N LYS A 131 -5.00 -1.19 -20.11
CA LYS A 131 -4.63 0.24 -20.12
C LYS A 131 -4.24 0.87 -18.77
N THR A 132 -4.44 0.20 -17.64
CA THR A 132 -4.20 0.79 -16.30
C THR A 132 -3.48 -0.21 -15.39
N ILE A 133 -2.59 0.29 -14.54
CA ILE A 133 -1.76 -0.48 -13.61
C ILE A 133 -2.53 -0.63 -12.29
N PRO A 134 -2.96 -1.85 -11.88
CA PRO A 134 -3.57 -2.10 -10.57
C PRO A 134 -2.48 -2.12 -9.48
N LEU A 135 -2.05 -0.94 -9.04
CA LEU A 135 -0.90 -0.75 -8.16
C LEU A 135 -1.17 -1.27 -6.74
N ALA A 136 -2.31 -0.91 -6.13
CA ALA A 136 -2.73 -1.42 -4.82
C ALA A 136 -2.86 -2.95 -4.80
N GLY A 137 -3.34 -3.58 -5.87
CA GLY A 137 -3.41 -5.03 -5.99
C GLY A 137 -2.03 -5.68 -5.88
N TYR A 138 -1.05 -5.20 -6.64
CA TYR A 138 0.32 -5.75 -6.57
C TYR A 138 1.00 -5.44 -5.23
N LEU A 139 0.78 -4.26 -4.66
CA LEU A 139 1.30 -3.93 -3.32
C LEU A 139 0.65 -4.79 -2.23
N SER A 140 -0.64 -5.10 -2.34
CA SER A 140 -1.34 -5.99 -1.40
C SER A 140 -0.80 -7.43 -1.47
N LEU A 141 -0.49 -7.92 -2.67
CA LEU A 141 0.18 -9.21 -2.87
C LEU A 141 1.56 -9.20 -2.21
N PHE A 142 2.35 -8.17 -2.48
CA PHE A 142 3.69 -8.03 -1.92
C PHE A 142 3.65 -7.97 -0.40
N LEU A 143 2.70 -7.22 0.17
CA LEU A 143 2.49 -7.12 1.62
C LEU A 143 2.09 -8.47 2.24
N ALA A 144 1.19 -9.20 1.60
CA ALA A 144 0.83 -10.54 2.05
C ALA A 144 2.04 -11.49 2.07
N ILE A 145 2.89 -11.46 1.03
CA ILE A 145 4.12 -12.25 0.99
C ILE A 145 5.07 -11.84 2.12
N THR A 146 5.25 -10.53 2.36
CA THR A 146 6.14 -10.06 3.44
C THR A 146 5.67 -10.51 4.81
N ILE A 147 4.35 -10.49 5.07
CA ILE A 147 3.80 -10.96 6.35
C ILE A 147 3.96 -12.48 6.51
N ILE A 148 3.73 -13.25 5.44
CA ILE A 148 3.93 -14.70 5.48
C ILE A 148 5.41 -15.02 5.75
N ALA A 149 6.32 -14.32 5.07
CA ALA A 149 7.76 -14.48 5.27
C ALA A 149 8.20 -14.12 6.70
N ASP A 150 7.68 -13.01 7.25
CA ASP A 150 7.93 -12.56 8.63
C ASP A 150 7.45 -13.61 9.67
N ASN A 151 6.25 -14.17 9.49
CA ASN A 151 5.74 -15.23 10.37
C ASN A 151 6.50 -16.57 10.26
N ILE A 152 7.07 -16.90 9.09
CA ILE A 152 7.82 -18.15 8.89
C ILE A 152 9.27 -18.02 9.33
N LEU A 153 9.90 -16.86 9.11
CA LEU A 153 11.32 -16.65 9.33
C LEU A 153 11.64 -16.05 10.71
N GLU A 154 10.65 -15.63 11.49
CA GLU A 154 10.82 -14.88 12.76
C GLU A 154 11.74 -13.66 12.65
N VAL A 155 11.99 -13.18 11.44
CA VAL A 155 12.76 -11.96 11.20
C VAL A 155 11.78 -10.83 11.42
N ASN A 156 11.97 -10.01 12.47
CA ASN A 156 11.19 -8.79 12.73
C ASN A 156 11.40 -7.77 11.59
N ILE A 157 10.72 -7.97 10.45
CA ILE A 157 10.75 -7.05 9.30
C ILE A 157 9.61 -6.04 9.45
N THR A 158 8.50 -6.45 10.10
CA THR A 158 7.29 -5.64 10.24
C THR A 158 7.20 -4.83 11.54
N LEU A 159 8.15 -4.95 12.47
CA LEU A 159 8.24 -4.15 13.71
C LEU A 159 9.68 -3.68 13.97
#